data_AF-A0A6H1ZV90-F1
#
_entry.id   AF-A0A6H1ZV90-F1
#
_cell.length_a   1.000
_cell.length_b   1.000
_cell.length_c   1.000
_cell.angle_alpha   90.00
_cell.angle_beta   90.00
_cell.angle_gamma   90.00
#
_symmetry.space_group_name_H-M   'P 1'
#
loop_
_entity.id
_entity.type
_entity.pdbx_description
1 polymer ?
#
loop_
_entity_poly.entity_id
_entity_poly.type
_entity_poly.pdbx_seq_one_letter_code
_entity_poly.pdbx_strand_id
1 'polypeptide(L)'
;MSKSSVEFEEFKEAFTEYQKRFGLNGYKVYFKYESVEGSFATIIVNQRDMVATVTLNSNVPKKDIPFRDIKGNAKHEAIHLLIWKLYDRAKSRYVLEDELYEVNEELVRKLEGLIGDLKK
;
A
#
# COMPACT_ATOMS: atom_id res chain seq x y z
N MET A 1 -10.59 19.31 15.98
CA MET A 1 -10.54 18.25 14.93
C MET A 1 -11.32 17.05 15.45
N SER A 2 -12.13 16.39 14.62
CA SER A 2 -12.83 15.18 15.04
C SER A 2 -11.84 14.03 15.18
N LYS A 3 -12.12 13.03 16.02
CA LYS A 3 -11.28 11.83 16.15
C LYS A 3 -11.00 11.16 14.79
N SER A 4 -12.00 11.17 13.91
CA SER A 4 -11.90 10.67 12.54
C SER A 4 -10.93 11.45 11.65
N SER A 5 -10.79 12.77 11.83
CA SER A 5 -9.83 13.55 11.03
C SER A 5 -8.39 13.30 11.49
N VAL A 6 -8.17 13.09 12.79
CA VAL A 6 -6.83 12.77 13.33
C VAL A 6 -6.36 11.42 12.81
N GLU A 7 -7.20 10.38 12.92
CA GLU A 7 -6.87 9.04 12.42
C GLU A 7 -6.57 9.04 10.91
N PHE A 8 -7.28 9.86 10.13
CA PHE A 8 -7.04 9.95 8.70
C PHE A 8 -5.72 10.65 8.36
N GLU A 9 -5.33 11.72 9.07
CA GLU A 9 -4.01 12.33 8.85
C GLU A 9 -2.88 11.40 9.30
N GLU A 10 -3.03 10.71 10.45
CA GLU A 10 -2.05 9.70 10.90
C GLU A 10 -1.85 8.59 9.86
N PHE A 11 -2.94 8.15 9.21
CA PHE A 11 -2.88 7.18 8.13
C PHE A 11 -2.07 7.68 6.94
N LYS A 12 -2.32 8.92 6.49
CA LYS A 12 -1.60 9.53 5.36
C LYS A 12 -0.12 9.69 5.65
N GLU A 13 0.22 10.18 6.85
CA GLU A 13 1.60 10.37 7.28
C GLU A 13 2.35 9.04 7.30
N ALA A 14 1.77 8.02 7.93
CA ALA A 14 2.35 6.67 7.98
C ALA A 14 2.51 6.06 6.58
N PHE A 15 1.50 6.16 5.71
CA PHE A 15 1.59 5.63 4.35
C PHE A 15 2.70 6.34 3.57
N THR A 16 2.77 7.67 3.67
CA THR A 16 3.78 8.48 2.96
C THR A 16 5.20 8.17 3.44
N GLU A 17 5.38 7.89 4.74
CA GLU A 17 6.66 7.40 5.27
C GLU A 17 7.06 6.08 4.59
N TYR A 18 6.17 5.10 4.57
CA TYR A 18 6.45 3.81 3.93
C TYR A 18 6.64 3.91 2.41
N GLN A 19 5.87 4.77 1.73
CA GLN A 19 6.05 5.04 0.30
C GLN A 19 7.49 5.48 0.02
N LYS A 20 8.02 6.42 0.81
CA LYS A 20 9.40 6.90 0.68
C LYS A 20 10.39 5.80 0.97
N ARG A 21 10.21 5.06 2.07
CA ARG A 21 11.11 3.96 2.47
C ARG A 21 11.20 2.90 1.38
N PHE A 22 10.07 2.52 0.80
CA PHE A 22 9.99 1.50 -0.25
C PHE A 22 10.41 2.01 -1.65
N GLY A 23 10.85 3.27 -1.78
CA GLY A 23 11.26 3.85 -3.06
C GLY A 23 10.11 4.00 -4.06
N LEU A 24 8.87 4.13 -3.58
CA LEU A 24 7.65 4.22 -4.39
C LEU A 24 7.32 5.66 -4.82
N ASN A 25 8.33 6.52 -4.93
CA ASN A 25 8.17 7.94 -5.26
C ASN A 25 7.71 8.19 -6.71
N GLY A 26 7.82 7.16 -7.58
CA GLY A 26 7.27 7.21 -8.94
C GLY A 26 5.74 7.14 -8.99
N TYR A 27 5.07 6.74 -7.89
CA TYR A 27 3.62 6.71 -7.81
C TYR A 27 3.05 8.04 -7.32
N LYS A 28 2.03 8.54 -8.01
CA LYS A 28 1.16 9.61 -7.49
C LYS A 28 0.10 8.97 -6.59
N VAL A 29 0.12 9.31 -5.30
CA VAL A 29 -0.80 8.74 -4.30
C VAL A 29 -1.88 9.74 -3.92
N TYR A 30 -3.13 9.31 -3.99
CA TYR A 30 -4.29 10.04 -3.47
C TYR A 30 -4.86 9.30 -2.27
N PHE A 31 -5.44 10.06 -1.34
CA PHE A 31 -6.01 9.52 -0.11
C PHE A 31 -7.50 9.83 -0.04
N LYS A 32 -8.29 8.84 0.38
CA LYS A 32 -9.72 8.98 0.64
C LYS A 32 -10.09 8.48 2.02
N TYR A 33 -11.17 9.04 2.55
CA TYR A 33 -11.82 8.59 3.77
C TYR A 33 -13.29 8.35 3.50
N GLU A 34 -13.63 7.11 3.14
CA GLU A 34 -14.97 6.71 2.71
C GLU A 34 -15.29 5.29 3.22
N SER A 35 -16.58 4.92 3.21
CA SER A 35 -17.01 3.61 3.66
C SER A 35 -16.56 2.54 2.66
N VAL A 36 -15.87 1.52 3.14
CA VAL A 36 -15.51 0.35 2.34
C VAL A 36 -15.99 -0.93 3.03
N GLU A 37 -16.40 -1.91 2.24
CA GLU A 37 -16.98 -3.14 2.76
C GLU A 37 -15.88 -4.15 3.13
N GLY A 38 -15.96 -4.70 4.35
CA GLY A 38 -15.13 -5.83 4.77
C GLY A 38 -13.63 -5.56 4.96
N SER A 39 -13.17 -4.29 4.96
CA SER A 39 -11.75 -3.96 5.12
C SER A 39 -11.54 -2.69 5.95
N PHE A 40 -10.39 -2.57 6.61
CA PHE A 40 -10.03 -1.35 7.35
C PHE A 40 -9.44 -0.26 6.45
N ALA A 41 -8.76 -0.66 5.39
CA ALA A 41 -8.27 0.18 4.32
C ALA A 41 -8.28 -0.62 3.01
N THR A 42 -8.09 0.06 1.89
CA THR A 42 -7.92 -0.58 0.59
C THR A 42 -7.10 0.30 -0.33
N ILE A 43 -6.50 -0.29 -1.35
CA ILE A 43 -5.76 0.40 -2.39
C ILE A 43 -6.24 -0.02 -3.78
N ILE A 44 -6.39 0.97 -4.65
CA ILE A 44 -6.60 0.76 -6.08
C ILE A 44 -5.46 1.42 -6.82
N VAL A 45 -4.82 0.68 -7.73
CA VAL A 45 -3.66 1.18 -8.47
C VAL A 45 -3.94 1.09 -9.97
N ASN A 46 -3.73 2.20 -10.66
CA ASN A 46 -3.60 2.25 -12.10
C ASN A 46 -2.11 2.16 -12.44
N GLN A 47 -1.66 0.95 -12.79
CA GLN A 47 -0.26 0.65 -13.06
C GLN A 47 0.28 1.42 -14.28
N ARG A 48 -0.55 1.69 -15.28
CA ARG A 48 -0.17 2.40 -16.51
C ARG A 48 0.18 3.85 -16.23
N ASP A 49 -0.63 4.52 -15.42
CA ASP A 49 -0.47 5.95 -15.11
C ASP A 49 0.35 6.18 -13.84
N MET A 50 0.81 5.11 -13.18
CA MET A 50 1.52 5.15 -11.90
C MET A 50 0.73 5.94 -10.84
N VAL A 51 -0.58 5.73 -10.78
CA VAL A 51 -1.47 6.39 -9.81
C VAL A 51 -2.03 5.36 -8.84
N ALA A 52 -1.96 5.65 -7.54
CA ALA A 52 -2.59 4.86 -6.49
C ALA A 52 -3.61 5.70 -5.72
N THR A 53 -4.77 5.13 -5.41
CA THR A 53 -5.74 5.70 -4.48
C THR A 53 -5.85 4.78 -3.28
N VAL A 54 -5.52 5.32 -2.10
CA VAL A 54 -5.57 4.59 -0.83
C VAL A 54 -6.75 5.12 -0.02
N THR A 55 -7.63 4.23 0.39
CA THR A 55 -8.85 4.56 1.11
C THR A 55 -8.79 3.99 2.51
N LEU A 56 -8.91 4.85 3.53
CA LEU A 56 -9.15 4.42 4.91
C LEU A 56 -10.66 4.31 5.14
N ASN A 57 -11.11 3.19 5.73
CA ASN A 57 -12.53 2.96 5.98
C ASN A 57 -13.08 3.95 7.01
N SER A 58 -14.11 4.71 6.61
CA SER A 58 -14.80 5.64 7.50
C SER A 58 -15.90 5.01 8.35
N ASN A 59 -16.29 3.76 8.06
CA ASN A 59 -17.39 3.06 8.70
C ASN A 59 -17.01 1.62 9.08
N VAL A 60 -16.19 1.50 10.12
CA VAL A 60 -15.79 0.21 10.68
C VAL A 60 -16.87 -0.31 11.65
N PRO A 61 -17.34 -1.57 11.52
CA PRO A 61 -18.30 -2.14 12.46
C PRO A 61 -17.78 -2.08 13.91
N LYS A 62 -18.67 -1.82 14.88
CA LYS A 62 -18.27 -1.65 16.30
C LYS A 62 -17.42 -2.79 16.86
N LYS A 63 -17.71 -4.02 16.44
CA LYS A 63 -16.98 -5.23 16.84
C LYS A 63 -15.52 -5.24 16.36
N ASP A 64 -15.22 -4.53 15.28
CA ASP A 64 -13.92 -4.54 14.61
C ASP A 64 -13.05 -3.33 14.99
N ILE A 65 -13.62 -2.31 15.63
CA ILE A 65 -12.91 -1.11 16.12
C ILE A 65 -11.68 -1.45 16.99
N PRO A 66 -11.72 -2.41 17.93
CA PRO A 66 -10.55 -2.74 18.76
C PRO A 66 -9.34 -3.24 17.96
N PHE A 67 -9.57 -3.74 16.74
CA PHE A 67 -8.51 -4.27 15.87
C PHE A 67 -8.03 -3.25 14.83
N ARG A 68 -8.55 -2.01 14.88
CA ARG A 68 -8.21 -0.97 13.92
C ARG A 68 -6.85 -0.34 14.26
N ASP A 69 -5.79 -0.90 13.69
CA ASP A 69 -4.45 -0.31 13.73
C ASP A 69 -4.24 0.63 12.53
N ILE A 70 -4.33 1.94 12.75
CA ILE A 70 -4.21 2.95 11.68
C ILE A 70 -2.85 2.86 10.96
N LYS A 71 -1.75 2.78 11.72
CA LYS A 71 -0.39 2.75 11.16
C LYS A 71 -0.09 1.40 10.52
N GLY A 72 -0.55 0.32 11.14
CA GLY A 72 -0.45 -1.02 10.58
C GLY A 72 -1.19 -1.16 9.25
N ASN A 73 -2.41 -0.61 9.15
CA ASN A 73 -3.17 -0.58 7.90
C ASN A 73 -2.47 0.29 6.83
N ALA A 74 -1.94 1.46 7.20
CA ALA A 74 -1.17 2.29 6.27
C ALA A 74 0.06 1.54 5.71
N LYS A 75 0.79 0.84 6.58
CA LYS A 75 1.91 -0.03 6.18
C LYS A 75 1.45 -1.14 5.25
N HIS A 76 0.34 -1.79 5.56
CA HIS A 76 -0.23 -2.88 4.77
C HIS A 76 -0.54 -2.44 3.33
N GLU A 77 -1.22 -1.30 3.17
CA GLU A 77 -1.52 -0.75 1.85
C GLU A 77 -0.25 -0.33 1.10
N ALA A 78 0.76 0.21 1.79
CA ALA A 78 2.03 0.56 1.16
C ALA A 78 2.79 -0.69 0.67
N ILE A 79 2.68 -1.81 1.37
CA ILE A 79 3.21 -3.11 0.93
C ILE A 79 2.43 -3.60 -0.30
N HIS A 80 1.10 -3.46 -0.32
CA HIS A 80 0.31 -3.77 -1.51
C HIS A 80 0.77 -2.97 -2.73
N LEU A 81 1.09 -1.67 -2.56
CA LEU A 81 1.66 -0.87 -3.62
C LEU A 81 3.05 -1.36 -4.06
N LEU A 82 3.90 -1.77 -3.11
CA LEU A 82 5.23 -2.31 -3.40
C LEU A 82 5.17 -3.56 -4.29
N ILE A 83 4.24 -4.48 -4.00
CA ILE A 83 4.09 -5.73 -4.75
C ILE A 83 3.17 -5.58 -5.97
N TRP A 84 2.56 -4.41 -6.18
CA TRP A 84 1.47 -4.25 -7.15
C TRP A 84 1.90 -4.61 -8.57
N LYS A 85 3.12 -4.24 -8.97
CA LYS A 85 3.63 -4.55 -10.32
C LYS A 85 3.66 -6.05 -10.58
N LEU A 86 4.04 -6.86 -9.59
CA LEU A 86 4.02 -8.32 -9.69
C LEU A 86 2.59 -8.85 -9.80
N TYR A 87 1.70 -8.33 -8.95
CA TYR A 87 0.28 -8.69 -8.95
C TYR A 87 -0.41 -8.38 -10.28
N ASP A 88 -0.16 -7.19 -10.85
CA ASP A 88 -0.71 -6.75 -12.13
C ASP A 88 -0.25 -7.66 -13.28
N ARG A 89 1.05 -8.00 -13.33
CA ARG A 89 1.58 -8.93 -14.33
C ARG A 89 1.04 -10.34 -14.18
N ALA A 90 0.93 -10.85 -12.95
CA ALA A 90 0.34 -12.16 -12.69
C ALA A 90 -1.15 -12.25 -13.09
N LYS A 91 -1.85 -11.11 -13.15
CA LYS A 91 -3.24 -11.02 -13.62
C LYS A 91 -3.40 -10.79 -15.12
N SER A 92 -2.31 -10.50 -15.84
CA SER A 92 -2.36 -10.34 -17.28
C SER A 92 -2.77 -11.67 -17.94
N ARG A 93 -3.59 -11.58 -19.00
CA ARG A 93 -4.01 -12.77 -19.78
C ARG A 93 -2.84 -13.42 -20.51
N TYR A 94 -1.83 -12.63 -20.83
CA TYR A 94 -0.61 -13.06 -21.51
C TYR A 94 0.55 -12.46 -20.73
N VAL A 95 1.28 -13.31 -20.03
CA VAL A 95 2.53 -12.95 -19.34
C VAL A 95 3.54 -14.05 -19.62
N LEU A 96 4.75 -13.66 -19.99
CA LEU A 96 5.85 -14.59 -20.15
C LEU A 96 6.51 -14.85 -18.80
N GLU A 97 7.10 -16.03 -18.63
CA GLU A 97 7.85 -16.38 -17.41
C GLU A 97 8.96 -15.37 -17.13
N ASP A 98 9.69 -14.95 -18.18
CA ASP A 98 10.75 -13.94 -18.08
C ASP A 98 10.23 -12.59 -17.56
N GLU A 99 9.02 -12.16 -17.95
CA GLU A 99 8.43 -10.92 -17.45
C GLU A 99 8.10 -10.99 -15.96
N LEU A 100 7.63 -12.16 -15.48
CA LEU A 100 7.39 -12.37 -14.06
C LEU A 100 8.70 -12.43 -13.28
N TYR A 101 9.72 -13.09 -13.83
CA TYR A 101 11.04 -13.14 -13.25
C TYR A 101 11.65 -11.74 -13.10
N GLU A 102 11.62 -10.91 -14.15
CA GLU A 102 12.13 -9.55 -14.10
C GLU A 102 11.47 -8.69 -13.01
N VAL A 103 10.13 -8.77 -12.90
CA VAL A 103 9.39 -8.01 -11.88
C VAL A 103 9.65 -8.56 -10.48
N ASN A 104 9.80 -9.88 -10.34
CA ASN A 104 10.19 -10.49 -9.08
C ASN A 104 11.59 -10.04 -8.64
N GLU A 105 12.57 -10.04 -9.54
CA GLU A 105 13.93 -9.58 -9.26
C GLU A 105 13.98 -8.07 -8.93
N GLU A 106 13.15 -7.25 -9.58
CA GLU A 106 12.98 -5.84 -9.16
C GLU A 106 12.48 -5.74 -7.71
N LEU A 107 11.46 -6.54 -7.34
CA LEU A 107 10.92 -6.56 -5.99
C LEU A 107 11.96 -7.04 -4.97
N VAL A 108 12.69 -8.12 -5.27
CA VAL A 108 13.76 -8.67 -4.41
C VAL A 108 14.80 -7.59 -4.13
N ARG A 109 15.32 -6.90 -5.16
CA ARG A 109 16.30 -5.83 -4.98
C ARG A 109 15.80 -4.69 -4.09
N LYS A 110 14.51 -4.32 -4.18
CA LYS A 110 13.91 -3.33 -3.27
C LYS A 110 13.87 -3.84 -1.83
N LEU A 111 13.51 -5.10 -1.63
CA LEU A 111 13.47 -5.73 -0.30
C LEU A 111 14.88 -5.86 0.31
N GLU A 112 15.88 -6.22 -0.50
CA GLU A 112 17.28 -6.27 -0.07
C GLU A 112 17.76 -4.90 0.43
N GLY A 113 17.44 -3.81 -0.28
CA GLY A 113 17.75 -2.45 0.17
C GLY A 113 17.05 -2.04 1.47
N LEU A 114 15.91 -2.67 1.80
CA LEU A 114 15.16 -2.40 3.03
C LEU A 114 15.66 -3.22 4.23
N ILE A 115 16.17 -4.42 3.98
CA ILE A 115 16.59 -5.40 5.00
C ILE A 115 18.11 -5.35 5.24
N GLY A 116 18.88 -4.92 4.24
CA GLY A 116 20.35 -4.98 4.18
C GLY A 116 21.09 -4.10 5.19
N ASP A 117 20.41 -3.20 5.88
CA ASP A 117 20.97 -2.38 6.97
C ASP A 117 20.62 -2.87 8.38
N LEU A 118 20.28 -4.16 8.55
CA LEU A 118 20.38 -4.83 9.85
C LEU A 118 21.85 -5.10 10.23
N LYS A 119 22.69 -4.05 10.23
CA LYS A 119 23.96 -4.10 10.97
C LYS A 119 23.60 -4.05 12.45
N LYS A 120 23.78 -5.19 13.12
CA LYS A 120 23.82 -5.29 14.59
C LYS A 120 24.84 -4.34 15.18
#